data_AF-A0AAF0VP85-F1
#
_entry.id   AF-A0AAF0VP85-F1
#
_cell.length_a   1.000
_cell.length_b   1.000
_cell.length_c   1.000
_cell.angle_alpha   90.00
_cell.angle_beta   90.00
_cell.angle_gamma   90.00
#
_symmetry.space_group_name_H-M   'P 1'
#
loop_
_entity.id
_entity.type
_entity.pdbx_description
1 polymer ?
#
loop_
_entity_poly.entity_id
_entity_poly.type
_entity_poly.pdbx_seq_one_letter_code
_entity_poly.pdbx_strand_id
1 'polypeptide(L)'
;MIKFDSSAHGFPADLSILAGSRRPAAFLIRRAESVTDLDGYRRLRKEEFVDEQGLFTGSDRDDTDDDPRTVVLVATDTEGTVVGGVRLAPVGSVDLGWWTGSRLVTAAEIRSAGVGPALIRAACAYVESAGVLRFEATVQRRYRSRFTALGWASLGQTVVAGQPHERMRWPLNPFHGLAQATKSFLGATLAPLRAVRGGLGPAGFVGDDGAPVPGTDLVAACDAIIPSMVERDPEWAGWCAVLVNINDLSAMGARPTGLLDAVGAPTRSVLDRVIRGITAASVAWQVPVLGGHTQLGVPAALAVTALGRTTDPVPAGGATAGDRIRLTADLNGGWRPGYTGKQWDSTSARSSADLAAMAGLVAATRPRAAKDVSMAGVVGTLGMLAEAGGTGAELDMSAVPRPPAANMGPWLTCFPGFAMLTAGEHRSPAELPDGVVAADCGSLTAAPGVRLRWPDGVTTTALASPVTGIGPA
;
A
#
# COMPACT_ATOMS: atom_id res chain seq x y z
N MET A 1 -4.92 65.03 20.55
CA MET A 1 -5.00 64.15 21.72
C MET A 1 -6.47 64.02 22.10
N ILE A 2 -7.16 63.05 21.52
CA ILE A 2 -8.59 62.79 21.74
C ILE A 2 -8.66 61.61 22.71
N LYS A 3 -9.26 61.81 23.88
CA LYS A 3 -9.50 60.76 24.88
C LYS A 3 -10.65 59.88 24.38
N PHE A 4 -10.39 58.58 24.24
CA PHE A 4 -11.43 57.58 24.09
C PHE A 4 -11.77 57.01 25.46
N ASP A 5 -13.03 57.17 25.86
CA ASP A 5 -13.60 56.56 27.06
C ASP A 5 -13.69 55.04 26.90
N SER A 6 -13.16 54.32 27.88
CA SER A 6 -13.28 52.87 27.98
C SER A 6 -14.69 52.49 28.43
N SER A 7 -15.59 52.27 27.47
CA SER A 7 -16.85 51.58 27.71
C SER A 7 -16.61 50.07 27.60
N ALA A 8 -16.55 49.42 28.76
CA ALA A 8 -16.58 47.97 28.87
C ALA A 8 -17.97 47.47 28.44
N HIS A 9 -18.09 47.05 27.18
CA HIS A 9 -19.17 46.19 26.75
C HIS A 9 -18.57 44.80 26.55
N GLY A 10 -18.90 43.89 27.47
CA GLY A 10 -18.59 42.49 27.35
C GLY A 10 -19.19 41.97 26.06
N PHE A 11 -18.32 41.59 25.12
CA PHE A 11 -18.75 40.82 23.97
C PHE A 11 -19.29 39.47 24.48
N PRO A 12 -20.51 39.06 24.09
CA PRO A 12 -20.97 37.72 24.39
C PRO A 12 -20.02 36.73 23.71
N ALA A 13 -19.33 35.94 24.52
CA ALA A 13 -18.53 34.81 24.07
C ALA A 13 -19.47 33.71 23.60
N ASP A 14 -20.08 33.87 22.42
CA ASP A 14 -20.75 32.77 21.71
C ASP A 14 -21.24 33.26 20.36
N LEU A 15 -20.43 33.12 19.31
CA LEU A 15 -20.91 32.96 17.93
C LEU A 15 -19.86 32.18 17.11
N SER A 16 -19.63 30.93 17.48
CA SER A 16 -19.17 29.93 16.52
C SER A 16 -20.38 29.06 16.16
N ILE A 17 -20.82 29.14 14.90
CA ILE A 17 -21.94 28.37 14.32
C ILE A 17 -21.73 26.84 14.40
N LEU A 18 -20.55 26.38 14.85
CA LEU A 18 -20.20 24.97 15.03
C LEU A 18 -19.93 24.57 16.51
N ALA A 19 -20.10 25.47 17.48
CA ALA A 19 -19.79 25.20 18.89
C ALA A 19 -20.94 24.50 19.63
N GLY A 20 -21.44 23.39 19.08
CA GLY A 20 -22.17 22.43 19.91
C GLY A 20 -21.31 22.16 21.14
N SER A 21 -21.83 22.40 22.35
CA SER A 21 -21.08 22.18 23.59
C SER A 21 -20.71 20.71 23.65
N ARG A 22 -19.46 20.39 23.29
CA ARG A 22 -18.96 19.03 23.33
C ARG A 22 -18.92 18.67 24.81
N ARG A 23 -19.88 17.84 25.25
CA ARG A 23 -19.80 17.23 26.57
C ARG A 23 -18.40 16.63 26.71
N PRO A 24 -17.66 16.93 27.80
CA PRO A 24 -16.35 16.35 28.01
C PRO A 24 -16.47 14.84 27.84
N ALA A 25 -15.59 14.24 27.03
CA ALA A 25 -15.60 12.80 26.88
C ALA A 25 -15.31 12.20 28.26
N ALA A 26 -16.17 11.28 28.72
CA ALA A 26 -16.01 10.63 30.03
C ALA A 26 -14.69 9.83 30.15
N PHE A 27 -14.05 9.56 29.01
CA PHE A 27 -12.74 8.94 28.92
C PHE A 27 -12.03 9.36 27.62
N LEU A 28 -10.71 9.23 27.59
CA LEU A 28 -9.86 9.39 26.42
C LEU A 28 -9.19 8.05 26.08
N ILE A 29 -9.17 7.67 24.81
CA ILE A 29 -8.40 6.50 24.35
C ILE A 29 -7.09 6.99 23.72
N ARG A 30 -5.99 6.42 24.18
CA ARG A 30 -4.64 6.69 23.67
C ARG A 30 -3.80 5.42 23.72
N ARG A 31 -2.65 5.45 23.04
CA ARG A 31 -1.63 4.42 23.24
C ARG A 31 -1.11 4.50 24.68
N ALA A 32 -0.81 3.37 25.29
CA ALA A 32 -0.07 3.33 26.55
C ALA A 32 1.34 3.88 26.31
N GLU A 33 1.74 4.85 27.11
CA GLU A 33 3.01 5.58 26.96
C GLU A 33 3.94 5.39 28.17
N SER A 34 3.40 4.87 29.28
CA SER A 34 4.13 4.70 30.53
C SER A 34 3.99 3.30 31.11
N VAL A 35 4.92 2.95 32.00
CA VAL A 35 4.82 1.73 32.82
C VAL A 35 3.55 1.74 33.66
N THR A 36 3.15 2.90 34.18
CA THR A 36 1.90 3.08 34.95
C THR A 36 0.66 2.74 34.13
N ASP A 37 0.61 3.12 32.84
CA ASP A 37 -0.50 2.73 31.96
C ASP A 37 -0.60 1.21 31.79
N LEU A 38 0.55 0.58 31.55
CA LEU A 38 0.65 -0.87 31.35
C LEU A 38 0.30 -1.62 32.63
N ASP A 39 0.73 -1.14 33.79
CA ASP A 39 0.42 -1.75 35.08
C ASP A 39 -1.06 -1.57 35.44
N GLY A 40 -1.66 -0.41 35.16
CA GLY A 40 -3.09 -0.20 35.28
C GLY A 40 -3.90 -1.15 34.39
N TYR A 41 -3.48 -1.33 33.13
CA TYR A 41 -4.09 -2.28 32.21
C TYR A 41 -3.94 -3.74 32.67
N ARG A 42 -2.75 -4.14 33.12
CA ARG A 42 -2.49 -5.50 33.65
C ARG A 42 -3.29 -5.78 34.91
N ARG A 43 -3.44 -4.80 35.80
CA ARG A 43 -4.29 -4.92 36.99
C ARG A 43 -5.74 -5.24 36.59
N LEU A 44 -6.33 -4.46 35.68
CA LEU A 44 -7.70 -4.72 35.19
C LEU A 44 -7.84 -6.10 34.54
N ARG A 45 -6.85 -6.53 33.76
CA ARG A 45 -6.84 -7.87 33.14
C ARG A 45 -6.83 -8.99 34.17
N LYS A 46 -6.01 -8.85 35.23
CA LYS A 46 -5.94 -9.83 36.31
C LYS A 46 -7.28 -9.90 37.05
N GLU A 47 -7.83 -8.75 37.45
CA GLU A 47 -9.12 -8.66 38.12
C GLU A 47 -10.23 -9.35 37.30
N GLU A 48 -10.31 -9.08 35.99
CA GLU A 48 -11.32 -9.64 35.11
C GLU A 48 -11.09 -11.13 34.78
N PHE A 49 -9.92 -11.46 34.23
CA PHE A 49 -9.69 -12.77 33.61
C PHE A 49 -9.20 -13.83 34.60
N VAL A 50 -8.49 -13.43 35.66
CA VAL A 50 -7.99 -14.35 36.69
C VAL A 50 -8.98 -14.41 37.84
N ASP A 51 -9.26 -13.27 38.47
CA ASP A 51 -9.97 -13.24 39.74
C ASP A 51 -11.50 -13.41 39.57
N GLU A 52 -12.13 -12.69 38.62
CA GLU A 52 -13.59 -12.75 38.40
C GLU A 52 -14.01 -13.95 37.54
N GLN A 53 -13.36 -14.17 36.39
CA GLN A 53 -13.77 -15.21 35.45
C GLN A 53 -13.09 -16.57 35.66
N GLY A 54 -11.96 -16.62 36.37
CA GLY A 54 -11.20 -17.87 36.55
C GLY A 54 -10.69 -18.48 35.23
N LEU A 55 -10.46 -17.68 34.18
CA LEU A 55 -9.95 -18.16 32.89
C LEU A 55 -8.49 -18.61 32.98
N PHE A 56 -7.72 -17.99 33.88
CA PHE A 56 -6.30 -18.27 34.05
C PHE A 56 -5.99 -18.46 35.54
N THR A 57 -4.92 -19.19 35.83
CA THR A 57 -4.46 -19.40 37.22
C THR A 57 -3.32 -18.44 37.52
N GLY A 58 -3.51 -17.56 38.51
CA GLY A 58 -2.49 -16.63 39.02
C GLY A 58 -2.20 -15.42 38.12
N SER A 59 -2.06 -15.61 36.81
CA SER A 59 -1.75 -14.53 35.84
C SER A 59 -2.31 -14.85 34.46
N ASP A 60 -2.73 -13.81 33.72
CA ASP A 60 -3.13 -13.89 32.31
C ASP A 60 -2.02 -13.44 31.33
N ARG A 61 -0.82 -13.12 31.86
CA ARG A 61 0.35 -12.69 31.08
C ARG A 61 0.85 -13.81 30.18
N ASP A 62 1.24 -13.45 28.96
CA ASP A 62 1.82 -14.35 27.96
C ASP A 62 2.96 -13.66 27.19
N ASP A 63 3.64 -14.40 26.32
CA ASP A 63 4.80 -13.90 25.55
C ASP A 63 4.45 -12.69 24.66
N THR A 64 3.17 -12.51 24.30
CA THR A 64 2.73 -11.36 23.50
C THR A 64 2.84 -10.06 24.30
N ASP A 65 2.76 -10.11 25.64
CA ASP A 65 2.99 -8.93 26.48
C ASP A 65 4.43 -8.42 26.44
N ASP A 66 5.36 -9.30 26.07
CA ASP A 66 6.80 -9.02 26.06
C ASP A 66 7.36 -8.82 24.64
N ASP A 67 6.52 -8.97 23.60
CA ASP A 67 6.87 -8.63 22.23
C ASP A 67 6.97 -7.10 22.05
N PRO A 68 8.12 -6.55 21.62
CA PRO A 68 8.29 -5.10 21.43
C PRO A 68 7.37 -4.50 20.35
N ARG A 69 6.77 -5.32 19.49
CA ARG A 69 5.82 -4.91 18.46
C ARG A 69 4.40 -4.76 19.01
N THR A 70 4.14 -5.22 20.23
CA THR A 70 2.83 -5.12 20.87
C THR A 70 2.46 -3.67 21.16
N VAL A 71 1.21 -3.34 20.84
CA VAL A 71 0.61 -2.03 21.09
C VAL A 71 -0.57 -2.22 22.05
N VAL A 72 -0.55 -1.48 23.15
CA VAL A 72 -1.68 -1.41 24.08
C VAL A 72 -2.36 -0.06 23.91
N LEU A 73 -3.67 -0.08 23.66
CA LEU A 73 -4.52 1.10 23.75
C LEU A 73 -5.22 1.09 25.11
N VAL A 74 -5.15 2.19 25.85
CA VAL A 74 -5.80 2.37 27.14
C VAL A 74 -6.87 3.45 27.06
N ALA A 75 -7.97 3.24 27.78
CA ALA A 75 -8.95 4.27 28.07
C ALA A 75 -8.65 4.84 29.46
N THR A 76 -8.50 6.16 29.57
CA THR A 76 -8.31 6.85 30.85
C THR A 76 -9.47 7.78 31.15
N ASP A 77 -9.89 7.85 32.41
CA ASP A 77 -10.88 8.83 32.86
C ASP A 77 -10.29 10.25 32.96
N THR A 78 -11.08 11.20 33.48
CA THR A 78 -10.68 12.60 33.64
C THR A 78 -9.55 12.82 34.65
N GLU A 79 -9.29 11.85 35.53
CA GLU A 79 -8.22 11.87 36.53
C GLU A 79 -6.94 11.17 36.02
N GLY A 80 -7.00 10.58 34.82
CA GLY A 80 -5.89 9.85 34.21
C GLY A 80 -5.81 8.38 34.64
N THR A 81 -6.79 7.89 35.39
CA THR A 81 -6.85 6.48 35.81
C THR A 81 -7.22 5.60 34.63
N VAL A 82 -6.50 4.49 34.44
CA VAL A 82 -6.82 3.50 33.40
C VAL A 82 -8.12 2.78 33.78
N VAL A 83 -9.14 2.92 32.93
CA VAL A 83 -10.49 2.34 33.10
C VAL A 83 -10.81 1.26 32.05
N GLY A 84 -9.88 1.00 31.13
CA GLY A 84 -9.96 -0.11 30.19
C GLY A 84 -8.76 -0.16 29.26
N GLY A 85 -8.63 -1.24 28.51
CA GLY A 85 -7.61 -1.34 27.48
C GLY A 85 -7.79 -2.54 26.56
N VAL A 86 -7.03 -2.53 25.48
CA VAL A 86 -6.96 -3.62 24.49
C VAL A 86 -5.54 -3.75 23.96
N ARG A 87 -5.10 -4.99 23.78
CA ARG A 87 -3.79 -5.34 23.24
C ARG A 87 -3.91 -5.69 21.77
N LEU A 88 -3.04 -5.13 20.95
CA LEU A 88 -2.88 -5.37 19.52
C LEU A 88 -1.47 -5.89 19.29
N ALA A 89 -1.31 -6.97 18.54
CA ALA A 89 0.02 -7.52 18.25
C ALA A 89 0.05 -8.22 16.89
N PRO A 90 1.20 -8.21 16.18
CA PRO A 90 1.40 -9.07 15.03
C PRO A 90 1.36 -10.55 15.43
N VAL A 91 0.90 -11.39 14.50
CA VAL A 91 0.88 -12.84 14.64
C VAL A 91 2.14 -13.44 14.01
N GLY A 92 2.85 -14.27 14.76
CA GLY A 92 4.06 -14.96 14.31
C GLY A 92 5.36 -14.17 14.53
N SER A 93 6.48 -14.79 14.18
CA SER A 93 7.82 -14.22 14.37
C SER A 93 8.13 -13.06 13.41
N VAL A 94 7.49 -13.05 12.23
CA VAL A 94 7.64 -12.00 11.21
C VAL A 94 6.33 -11.23 11.10
N ASP A 95 6.39 -9.90 11.15
CA ASP A 95 5.21 -9.09 10.87
C ASP A 95 4.90 -9.09 9.37
N LEU A 96 3.84 -9.82 9.01
CA LEU A 96 3.31 -9.91 7.65
C LEU A 96 2.06 -9.02 7.46
N GLY A 97 1.76 -8.14 8.39
CA GLY A 97 0.50 -7.40 8.44
C GLY A 97 -0.69 -8.26 8.87
N TRP A 98 -0.46 -9.42 9.50
CA TRP A 98 -1.47 -10.20 10.19
C TRP A 98 -1.39 -9.93 11.68
N TRP A 99 -2.40 -9.28 12.24
CA TRP A 99 -2.44 -8.86 13.64
C TRP A 99 -3.65 -9.44 14.36
N THR A 100 -3.55 -9.53 15.69
CA THR A 100 -4.60 -9.99 16.59
C THR A 100 -4.96 -8.94 17.64
N GLY A 101 -6.25 -8.78 17.89
CA GLY A 101 -6.79 -8.03 19.01
C GLY A 101 -7.10 -8.97 20.17
N SER A 102 -6.55 -8.70 21.34
CA SER A 102 -6.68 -9.58 22.52
C SER A 102 -6.78 -8.80 23.83
N ARG A 103 -7.16 -9.52 24.89
CA ARG A 103 -7.17 -9.01 26.28
C ARG A 103 -7.91 -7.66 26.43
N LEU A 104 -9.04 -7.51 25.71
CA LEU A 104 -9.90 -6.34 25.88
C LEU A 104 -10.59 -6.41 27.24
N VAL A 105 -10.37 -5.40 28.08
CA VAL A 105 -10.93 -5.31 29.44
C VAL A 105 -11.42 -3.90 29.73
N THR A 106 -12.43 -3.80 30.59
CA THR A 106 -12.98 -2.54 31.08
C THR A 106 -13.31 -2.67 32.57
N ALA A 107 -13.00 -1.66 33.36
CA ALA A 107 -13.30 -1.60 34.79
C ALA A 107 -14.80 -1.82 35.06
N ALA A 108 -15.12 -2.56 36.12
CA ALA A 108 -16.46 -3.02 36.44
C ALA A 108 -17.48 -1.87 36.58
N GLU A 109 -17.03 -0.77 37.19
CA GLU A 109 -17.80 0.42 37.54
C GLU A 109 -18.26 1.21 36.30
N ILE A 110 -17.62 0.97 35.14
CA ILE A 110 -17.78 1.77 33.92
C ILE A 110 -18.13 0.88 32.71
N ARG A 111 -18.42 -0.42 32.92
CA ARG A 111 -18.80 -1.39 31.85
C ARG A 111 -20.01 -0.93 31.02
N SER A 112 -20.90 -0.11 31.59
CA SER A 112 -22.09 0.45 30.94
C SER A 112 -21.85 1.79 30.21
N ALA A 113 -20.69 2.42 30.34
CA ALA A 113 -20.41 3.75 29.78
C ALA A 113 -19.86 3.72 28.33
N GLY A 114 -19.87 2.55 27.67
CA GLY A 114 -19.48 2.43 26.26
C GLY A 114 -17.96 2.37 25.99
N VAL A 115 -17.13 2.23 27.03
CA VAL A 115 -15.66 2.12 26.91
C VAL A 115 -15.26 0.94 26.02
N GLY A 116 -15.86 -0.24 26.22
CA GLY A 116 -15.55 -1.45 25.44
C GLY A 116 -15.74 -1.25 23.92
N PRO A 117 -16.94 -0.87 23.45
CA PRO A 117 -17.14 -0.53 22.04
C PRO A 117 -16.22 0.58 21.51
N ALA A 118 -15.87 1.57 22.35
CA ALA A 118 -14.93 2.62 21.95
C ALA A 118 -13.50 2.09 21.76
N LEU A 119 -13.02 1.21 22.65
CA LEU A 119 -11.73 0.53 22.52
C LEU A 119 -11.68 -0.37 21.28
N ILE A 120 -12.77 -1.09 20.96
CA ILE A 120 -12.85 -1.89 19.72
C ILE A 120 -12.71 -0.98 18.49
N ARG A 121 -13.43 0.14 18.45
CA ARG A 121 -13.33 1.10 17.33
C ARG A 121 -11.94 1.72 17.24
N ALA A 122 -11.34 2.09 18.37
CA ALA A 122 -9.98 2.64 18.40
C ALA A 122 -8.94 1.61 17.93
N ALA A 123 -9.10 0.34 18.31
CA ALA A 123 -8.26 -0.75 17.81
C ALA A 123 -8.37 -0.91 16.29
N CYS A 124 -9.60 -0.92 15.76
CA CYS A 124 -9.84 -1.03 14.31
C CYS A 124 -9.20 0.16 13.55
N ALA A 125 -9.41 1.39 14.03
CA ALA A 125 -8.80 2.58 13.42
C ALA A 125 -7.25 2.56 13.50
N TYR A 126 -6.70 2.08 14.61
CA TYR A 126 -5.25 1.96 14.77
C TYR A 126 -4.66 0.99 13.73
N VAL A 127 -5.21 -0.22 13.62
CA VAL A 127 -4.67 -1.23 12.68
C VAL A 127 -4.81 -0.79 11.21
N GLU A 128 -5.89 -0.06 10.88
CA GLU A 128 -6.05 0.57 9.56
C GLU A 128 -4.93 1.56 9.28
N SER A 129 -4.67 2.49 10.21
CA SER A 129 -3.60 3.49 10.07
C SER A 129 -2.20 2.89 10.06
N ALA A 130 -1.99 1.77 10.75
CA ALA A 130 -0.73 1.03 10.77
C ALA A 130 -0.47 0.23 9.48
N GLY A 131 -1.47 0.12 8.60
CA GLY A 131 -1.40 -0.64 7.36
C GLY A 131 -1.42 -2.15 7.58
N VAL A 132 -2.19 -2.60 8.58
CA VAL A 132 -2.47 -4.03 8.79
C VAL A 132 -3.36 -4.53 7.64
N LEU A 133 -3.16 -5.78 7.24
CA LEU A 133 -3.84 -6.42 6.10
C LEU A 133 -4.83 -7.50 6.54
N ARG A 134 -4.60 -8.11 7.71
CA ARG A 134 -5.49 -9.10 8.31
C ARG A 134 -5.56 -8.85 9.81
N PHE A 135 -6.76 -8.53 10.32
CA PHE A 135 -6.96 -8.27 11.74
C PHE A 135 -8.05 -9.17 12.31
N GLU A 136 -7.69 -9.95 13.32
CA GLU A 136 -8.55 -10.98 13.89
C GLU A 136 -8.61 -10.89 15.42
N ALA A 137 -9.64 -11.50 16.00
CA ALA A 137 -9.77 -11.61 17.44
C ALA A 137 -10.50 -12.92 17.80
N THR A 138 -10.14 -13.48 18.95
CA THR A 138 -10.89 -14.59 19.56
C THR A 138 -11.75 -14.02 20.69
N VAL A 139 -13.04 -13.94 20.45
CA VAL A 139 -14.00 -13.20 21.28
C VAL A 139 -14.86 -14.19 22.07
N GLN A 140 -15.04 -14.00 23.37
CA GLN A 140 -15.96 -14.85 24.14
C GLN A 140 -17.37 -14.81 23.51
N ARG A 141 -18.03 -15.96 23.38
CA ARG A 141 -19.27 -16.10 22.60
C ARG A 141 -20.37 -15.12 23.05
N ARG A 142 -20.43 -14.77 24.34
CA ARG A 142 -21.35 -13.77 24.90
C ARG A 142 -21.20 -12.35 24.33
N TYR A 143 -20.03 -12.01 23.77
CA TYR A 143 -19.75 -10.71 23.15
C TYR A 143 -19.83 -10.70 21.63
N ARG A 144 -20.14 -11.84 20.99
CA ARG A 144 -20.23 -11.96 19.52
C ARG A 144 -21.17 -10.92 18.89
N SER A 145 -22.35 -10.73 19.48
CA SER A 145 -23.35 -9.78 18.95
C SER A 145 -22.83 -8.35 18.92
N ARG A 146 -22.08 -7.95 19.96
CA ARG A 146 -21.45 -6.62 20.04
C ARG A 146 -20.40 -6.41 18.94
N PHE A 147 -19.53 -7.40 18.70
CA PHE A 147 -18.54 -7.32 17.63
C PHE A 147 -19.20 -7.32 16.25
N THR A 148 -20.23 -8.15 16.06
CA THR A 148 -21.02 -8.19 14.81
C THR A 148 -21.68 -6.84 14.53
N ALA A 149 -22.27 -6.21 15.55
CA ALA A 149 -22.85 -4.87 15.43
C ALA A 149 -21.83 -3.77 15.12
N LEU A 150 -20.55 -4.00 15.42
CA LEU A 150 -19.46 -3.09 15.08
C LEU A 150 -18.87 -3.35 13.68
N GLY A 151 -19.30 -4.40 12.97
CA GLY A 151 -18.87 -4.73 11.61
C GLY A 151 -17.90 -5.92 11.50
N TRP A 152 -17.66 -6.65 12.59
CA TRP A 152 -16.80 -7.84 12.56
C TRP A 152 -17.52 -9.07 11.99
N ALA A 153 -16.82 -9.85 11.17
CA ALA A 153 -17.32 -11.09 10.59
C ALA A 153 -16.95 -12.31 11.43
N SER A 154 -17.87 -13.27 11.57
CA SER A 154 -17.63 -14.59 12.19
C SER A 154 -16.75 -15.47 11.29
N LEU A 155 -15.75 -16.12 11.86
CA LEU A 155 -14.92 -17.17 11.22
C LEU A 155 -15.17 -18.57 11.80
N GLY A 156 -16.03 -18.69 12.82
CA GLY A 156 -16.40 -19.95 13.45
C GLY A 156 -16.07 -20.02 14.94
N GLN A 157 -16.67 -21.02 15.58
CA GLN A 157 -16.57 -21.24 17.02
C GLN A 157 -15.23 -21.88 17.40
N THR A 158 -14.77 -21.59 18.61
CA THR A 158 -13.59 -22.20 19.23
C THR A 158 -13.75 -22.24 20.76
N VAL A 159 -12.84 -22.90 21.46
CA VAL A 159 -12.80 -22.93 22.93
C VAL A 159 -11.44 -22.41 23.38
N VAL A 160 -11.44 -21.48 24.33
CA VAL A 160 -10.23 -20.93 24.95
C VAL A 160 -10.40 -21.01 26.45
N ALA A 161 -9.42 -21.60 27.15
CA ALA A 161 -9.45 -21.83 28.59
C ALA A 161 -10.77 -22.48 29.08
N GLY A 162 -11.25 -23.50 28.33
CA GLY A 162 -12.51 -24.19 28.64
C GLY A 162 -13.79 -23.39 28.36
N GLN A 163 -13.69 -22.15 27.88
CA GLN A 163 -14.84 -21.28 27.62
C GLN A 163 -15.15 -21.13 26.12
N PRO A 164 -16.44 -21.08 25.72
CA PRO A 164 -16.84 -20.87 24.33
C PRO A 164 -16.45 -19.48 23.80
N HIS A 165 -15.77 -19.47 22.65
CA HIS A 165 -15.35 -18.29 21.92
C HIS A 165 -15.77 -18.37 20.45
N GLU A 166 -15.69 -17.23 19.77
CA GLU A 166 -15.89 -17.06 18.34
C GLU A 166 -14.63 -16.40 17.77
N ARG A 167 -14.06 -16.99 16.72
CA ARG A 167 -13.02 -16.32 15.93
C ARG A 167 -13.70 -15.30 15.04
N MET A 168 -13.21 -14.08 15.02
CA MET A 168 -13.81 -12.99 14.26
C MET A 168 -12.74 -12.20 13.49
N ARG A 169 -13.13 -11.59 12.38
CA ARG A 169 -12.25 -10.78 11.51
C ARG A 169 -12.82 -9.39 11.27
N TRP A 170 -11.95 -8.39 11.34
CA TRP A 170 -12.25 -7.03 10.86
C TRP A 170 -11.99 -6.94 9.35
N PRO A 171 -12.93 -6.43 8.54
CA PRO A 171 -12.77 -6.37 7.09
C PRO A 171 -11.78 -5.26 6.69
N LEU A 172 -10.52 -5.62 6.55
CA LEU A 172 -9.47 -4.77 5.98
C LEU A 172 -9.25 -5.11 4.51
N ASN A 173 -9.25 -4.10 3.63
CA ASN A 173 -8.84 -4.26 2.24
C ASN A 173 -8.37 -2.91 1.65
N PRO A 174 -7.08 -2.55 1.81
CA PRO A 174 -6.56 -1.31 1.24
C PRO A 174 -6.42 -1.35 -0.29
N PHE A 175 -6.44 -2.55 -0.89
CA PHE A 175 -6.16 -2.74 -2.31
C PHE A 175 -7.33 -2.32 -3.20
N HIS A 176 -8.56 -2.58 -2.76
CA HIS A 176 -9.75 -2.27 -3.56
C HIS A 176 -9.89 -0.76 -3.81
N GLY A 177 -9.78 0.05 -2.76
CA GLY A 177 -9.85 1.51 -2.89
C GLY A 177 -8.71 2.08 -3.72
N LEU A 178 -7.50 1.53 -3.58
CA LEU A 178 -6.34 1.94 -4.38
C LEU A 178 -6.53 1.63 -5.87
N ALA A 179 -6.98 0.41 -6.20
CA ALA A 179 -7.28 0.01 -7.58
C ALA A 179 -8.38 0.87 -8.19
N GLN A 180 -9.46 1.15 -7.44
CA GLN A 180 -10.55 2.04 -7.89
C GLN A 180 -10.05 3.45 -8.19
N ALA A 181 -9.23 4.01 -7.30
CA ALA A 181 -8.72 5.37 -7.45
C ALA A 181 -7.72 5.53 -8.60
N THR A 182 -7.07 4.45 -9.05
CA THR A 182 -5.94 4.54 -9.99
C THR A 182 -6.17 3.86 -11.33
N LYS A 183 -6.96 2.78 -11.40
CA LYS A 183 -7.00 1.89 -12.58
C LYS A 183 -8.40 1.45 -13.00
N SER A 184 -9.37 1.26 -12.10
CA SER A 184 -10.64 0.57 -12.43
C SER A 184 -11.60 1.33 -13.35
N PHE A 185 -11.32 2.60 -13.65
CA PHE A 185 -12.08 3.38 -14.64
C PHE A 185 -11.55 3.23 -16.08
N LEU A 186 -10.37 2.63 -16.26
CA LEU A 186 -9.65 2.63 -17.54
C LEU A 186 -10.39 1.88 -18.63
N GLY A 187 -10.87 0.66 -18.37
CA GLY A 187 -11.56 -0.16 -19.38
C GLY A 187 -12.76 0.54 -20.00
N ALA A 188 -13.60 1.16 -19.17
CA ALA A 188 -14.76 1.93 -19.65
C ALA A 188 -14.33 3.20 -20.40
N THR A 189 -13.35 3.93 -19.87
CA THR A 189 -12.88 5.21 -20.44
C THR A 189 -12.19 5.01 -21.78
N LEU A 190 -11.40 3.94 -21.92
CA LEU A 190 -10.58 3.67 -23.09
C LEU A 190 -11.29 2.80 -24.15
N ALA A 191 -12.52 2.35 -23.89
CA ALA A 191 -13.29 1.54 -24.84
C ALA A 191 -13.39 2.14 -26.26
N PRO A 192 -13.55 3.47 -26.46
CA PRO A 192 -13.54 4.05 -27.80
C PRO A 192 -12.21 3.86 -28.54
N LEU A 193 -11.08 3.91 -27.83
CA LEU A 193 -9.76 3.65 -28.43
C LEU A 193 -9.60 2.17 -28.81
N ARG A 194 -10.12 1.25 -27.98
CA ARG A 194 -10.10 -0.18 -28.28
C ARG A 194 -10.89 -0.54 -29.55
N ALA A 195 -11.90 0.24 -29.90
CA ALA A 195 -12.69 0.05 -31.12
C ALA A 195 -11.95 0.49 -32.40
N VAL A 196 -10.88 1.28 -32.27
CA VAL A 196 -10.03 1.67 -33.41
C VAL A 196 -9.07 0.52 -33.73
N ARG A 197 -8.92 0.19 -35.03
CA ARG A 197 -7.98 -0.85 -35.47
C ARG A 197 -6.55 -0.50 -35.03
N GLY A 198 -5.96 -1.37 -34.20
CA GLY A 198 -4.62 -1.17 -33.62
C GLY A 198 -4.58 -0.19 -32.43
N GLY A 199 -5.74 0.25 -31.94
CA GLY A 199 -5.83 1.07 -30.75
C GLY A 199 -5.48 0.28 -29.48
N LEU A 200 -4.87 0.97 -28.51
CA LEU A 200 -4.35 0.41 -27.25
C LEU A 200 -3.23 -0.63 -27.40
N GLY A 201 -2.68 -0.82 -28.60
CA GLY A 201 -1.58 -1.75 -28.88
C GLY A 201 -1.96 -2.88 -29.84
N PRO A 202 -0.98 -3.60 -30.38
CA PRO A 202 -1.23 -4.83 -31.14
C PRO A 202 -1.76 -5.95 -30.22
N ALA A 203 -2.37 -6.98 -30.83
CA ALA A 203 -2.83 -8.16 -30.10
C ALA A 203 -1.68 -8.80 -29.30
N GLY A 204 -1.96 -9.18 -28.05
CA GLY A 204 -0.98 -9.66 -27.07
C GLY A 204 -0.35 -8.56 -26.22
N PHE A 205 -0.57 -7.29 -26.56
CA PHE A 205 -0.01 -6.11 -25.88
C PHE A 205 -1.07 -5.04 -25.60
N VAL A 206 -2.36 -5.39 -25.61
CA VAL A 206 -3.43 -4.41 -25.40
C VAL A 206 -3.41 -3.92 -23.96
N GLY A 207 -3.19 -2.61 -23.77
CA GLY A 207 -3.13 -1.99 -22.44
C GLY A 207 -1.91 -2.40 -21.60
N ASP A 208 -0.85 -2.87 -22.25
CA ASP A 208 0.42 -3.23 -21.63
C ASP A 208 1.23 -2.01 -21.17
N ASP A 209 2.38 -2.22 -20.52
CA ASP A 209 3.26 -1.14 -20.03
C ASP A 209 3.84 -0.29 -21.18
N GLY A 210 4.01 -0.89 -22.36
CA GLY A 210 4.36 -0.18 -23.58
C GLY A 210 3.72 -0.81 -24.80
N ALA A 211 3.74 -0.08 -25.91
CA ALA A 211 3.19 -0.54 -27.18
C ALA A 211 4.32 -0.80 -28.20
N PRO A 212 4.46 -2.04 -28.71
CA PRO A 212 5.27 -2.30 -29.89
C PRO A 212 4.76 -1.49 -31.09
N VAL A 213 5.64 -0.72 -31.71
CA VAL A 213 5.32 0.12 -32.87
C VAL A 213 5.31 -0.75 -34.13
N PRO A 214 4.18 -0.83 -34.86
CA PRO A 214 4.03 -1.75 -35.98
C PRO A 214 5.12 -1.61 -37.05
N GLY A 215 5.71 -2.76 -37.46
CA GLY A 215 6.71 -2.82 -38.52
C GLY A 215 8.12 -2.37 -38.11
N THR A 216 8.39 -2.20 -36.82
CA THR A 216 9.68 -1.75 -36.29
C THR A 216 10.12 -2.59 -35.09
N ASP A 217 11.35 -2.40 -34.62
CA ASP A 217 11.87 -2.93 -33.35
C ASP A 217 11.60 -1.99 -32.16
N LEU A 218 10.72 -1.00 -32.34
CA LEU A 218 10.54 0.11 -31.42
C LEU A 218 9.37 -0.18 -30.46
N VAL A 219 9.53 0.15 -29.19
CA VAL A 219 8.48 0.13 -28.16
C VAL A 219 8.30 1.54 -27.63
N ALA A 220 7.06 2.01 -27.55
CA ALA A 220 6.72 3.32 -26.98
C ALA A 220 6.00 3.16 -25.65
N ALA A 221 6.46 3.87 -24.62
CA ALA A 221 5.79 4.02 -23.33
C ALA A 221 5.49 5.51 -23.11
N CYS A 222 4.43 5.82 -22.37
CA CYS A 222 4.05 7.21 -22.11
C CYS A 222 3.29 7.33 -20.81
N ASP A 223 3.76 8.24 -19.96
CA ASP A 223 3.21 8.44 -18.63
C ASP A 223 3.01 9.92 -18.30
N ALA A 224 1.93 10.19 -17.59
CA ALA A 224 1.61 11.51 -17.05
C ALA A 224 1.81 11.51 -15.53
N ILE A 225 2.46 12.55 -15.01
CA ILE A 225 2.68 12.73 -13.58
C ILE A 225 1.52 13.53 -12.98
N ILE A 226 1.04 13.07 -11.81
CA ILE A 226 -0.05 13.72 -11.10
C ILE A 226 0.29 15.20 -10.81
N PRO A 227 -0.58 16.17 -11.18
CA PRO A 227 -0.27 17.60 -11.06
C PRO A 227 0.14 18.03 -9.65
N SER A 228 -0.49 17.46 -8.62
CA SER A 228 -0.17 17.77 -7.23
C SER A 228 1.26 17.41 -6.81
N MET A 229 1.89 16.44 -7.47
CA MET A 229 3.30 16.11 -7.28
C MET A 229 4.20 17.11 -7.99
N VAL A 230 3.84 17.50 -9.22
CA VAL A 230 4.55 18.54 -9.99
C VAL A 230 4.56 19.88 -9.22
N GLU A 231 3.46 20.20 -8.52
CA GLU A 231 3.36 21.41 -7.70
C GLU A 231 4.16 21.31 -6.39
N ARG A 232 4.02 20.19 -5.66
CA ARG A 232 4.60 20.03 -4.32
C ARG A 232 6.09 19.72 -4.35
N ASP A 233 6.53 18.86 -5.27
CA ASP A 233 7.91 18.42 -5.41
C ASP A 233 8.31 18.31 -6.90
N PRO A 234 8.42 19.45 -7.63
CA PRO A 234 8.64 19.47 -9.08
C PRO A 234 9.92 18.76 -9.53
N GLU A 235 10.99 18.84 -8.72
CA GLU A 235 12.26 18.19 -9.06
C GLU A 235 12.13 16.66 -8.96
N TRP A 236 11.41 16.17 -7.95
CA TRP A 236 11.08 14.76 -7.85
C TRP A 236 10.09 14.30 -8.91
N ALA A 237 9.11 15.13 -9.26
CA ALA A 237 8.20 14.86 -10.38
C ALA A 237 8.97 14.68 -11.69
N GLY A 238 9.98 15.52 -11.95
CA GLY A 238 10.88 15.38 -13.10
C GLY A 238 11.68 14.07 -13.07
N TRP A 239 12.21 13.67 -11.92
CA TRP A 239 12.87 12.37 -11.76
C TRP A 239 11.92 11.20 -12.05
N CYS A 240 10.74 11.22 -11.42
CA CYS A 240 9.74 10.17 -11.56
C CYS A 240 9.21 10.05 -12.98
N ALA A 241 9.06 11.14 -13.73
CA ALA A 241 8.61 11.11 -15.12
C ALA A 241 9.53 10.28 -16.02
N VAL A 242 10.84 10.30 -15.76
CA VAL A 242 11.80 9.42 -16.43
C VAL A 242 11.70 8.00 -15.88
N LEU A 243 11.75 7.85 -14.55
CA LEU A 243 11.75 6.55 -13.87
C LEU A 243 10.61 5.62 -14.31
N VAL A 244 9.37 6.11 -14.30
CA VAL A 244 8.18 5.29 -14.62
C VAL A 244 8.23 4.79 -16.06
N ASN A 245 8.61 5.66 -17.01
CA ASN A 245 8.75 5.28 -18.41
C ASN A 245 9.92 4.30 -18.65
N ILE A 246 11.01 4.40 -17.89
CA ILE A 246 12.10 3.41 -17.97
C ILE A 246 11.62 2.06 -17.44
N ASN A 247 10.88 2.04 -16.33
CA ASN A 247 10.30 0.81 -15.80
C ASN A 247 9.35 0.15 -16.81
N ASP A 248 8.50 0.92 -17.50
CA ASP A 248 7.62 0.41 -18.56
C ASP A 248 8.41 -0.27 -19.68
N LEU A 249 9.43 0.42 -20.22
CA LEU A 249 10.28 -0.17 -21.27
C LEU A 249 11.01 -1.41 -20.77
N SER A 250 11.48 -1.40 -19.53
CA SER A 250 12.10 -2.55 -18.89
C SER A 250 11.14 -3.73 -18.77
N ALA A 251 9.88 -3.52 -18.38
CA ALA A 251 8.86 -4.57 -18.32
C ALA A 251 8.62 -5.21 -19.69
N MET A 252 8.67 -4.41 -20.76
CA MET A 252 8.58 -4.91 -22.15
C MET A 252 9.85 -5.62 -22.64
N GLY A 253 10.91 -5.70 -21.83
CA GLY A 253 12.21 -6.21 -22.24
C GLY A 253 12.91 -5.33 -23.28
N ALA A 254 12.53 -4.06 -23.38
CA ALA A 254 13.06 -3.10 -24.34
C ALA A 254 14.21 -2.28 -23.73
N ARG A 255 15.28 -2.08 -24.50
CA ARG A 255 16.37 -1.19 -24.09
C ARG A 255 15.97 0.26 -24.37
N PRO A 256 15.92 1.15 -23.37
CA PRO A 256 15.64 2.57 -23.59
C PRO A 256 16.63 3.23 -24.55
N THR A 257 16.13 4.11 -25.42
CA THR A 257 16.95 4.79 -26.45
C THR A 257 16.78 6.31 -26.44
N GLY A 258 15.64 6.82 -25.97
CA GLY A 258 15.44 8.26 -25.83
C GLY A 258 14.09 8.62 -25.22
N LEU A 259 13.97 9.87 -24.80
CA LEU A 259 12.80 10.43 -24.12
C LEU A 259 12.29 11.66 -24.87
N LEU A 260 10.98 11.90 -24.80
CA LEU A 260 10.34 13.16 -25.16
C LEU A 260 9.58 13.69 -23.95
N ASP A 261 9.71 14.98 -23.63
CA ASP A 261 8.98 15.60 -22.52
C ASP A 261 7.92 16.61 -22.98
N ALA A 262 6.84 16.72 -22.21
CA ALA A 262 5.82 17.75 -22.36
C ALA A 262 5.57 18.39 -21.00
N VAL A 263 6.01 19.65 -20.84
CA VAL A 263 6.03 20.35 -19.54
C VAL A 263 5.22 21.64 -19.61
N GLY A 264 4.18 21.72 -18.78
CA GLY A 264 3.44 22.93 -18.45
C GLY A 264 3.78 23.39 -17.04
N ALA A 265 4.10 24.68 -16.85
CA ALA A 265 4.44 25.21 -15.54
C ALA A 265 3.87 26.61 -15.29
N PRO A 266 3.40 26.91 -14.06
CA PRO A 266 2.82 28.21 -13.74
C PRO A 266 3.88 29.29 -13.60
N THR A 267 5.10 28.92 -13.21
CA THR A 267 6.23 29.83 -13.02
C THR A 267 7.51 29.20 -13.52
N ARG A 268 8.50 30.05 -13.84
CA ARG A 268 9.82 29.59 -14.28
C ARG A 268 10.53 28.78 -13.21
N SER A 269 10.31 29.09 -11.92
CA SER A 269 10.89 28.33 -10.81
C SER A 269 10.41 26.87 -10.78
N VAL A 270 9.12 26.63 -11.01
CA VAL A 270 8.57 25.27 -11.11
C VAL A 270 9.13 24.57 -12.34
N LEU A 271 9.14 25.24 -13.49
CA LEU A 271 9.71 24.70 -14.73
C LEU A 271 11.17 24.27 -14.56
N ASP A 272 12.03 25.17 -14.07
CA ASP A 272 13.45 24.92 -13.89
C ASP A 272 13.71 23.74 -12.93
N ARG A 273 12.84 23.55 -11.91
CA ARG A 273 12.90 22.40 -10.99
C ARG A 273 12.52 21.09 -11.69
N VAL A 274 11.44 21.08 -12.46
CA VAL A 274 11.04 19.90 -13.26
C VAL A 274 12.16 19.49 -14.21
N ILE A 275 12.70 20.44 -14.98
CA ILE A 275 13.78 20.19 -15.94
C ILE A 275 15.05 19.68 -15.24
N ARG A 276 15.39 20.19 -14.04
CA ARG A 276 16.50 19.64 -13.24
C ARG A 276 16.28 18.17 -12.89
N GLY A 277 15.07 17.82 -12.46
CA GLY A 277 14.70 16.44 -12.15
C GLY A 277 14.85 15.50 -13.35
N ILE A 278 14.31 15.91 -14.50
CA ILE A 278 14.42 15.17 -15.76
C ILE A 278 15.89 15.02 -16.17
N THR A 279 16.67 16.10 -16.07
CA THR A 279 18.10 16.09 -16.41
C THR A 279 18.87 15.12 -15.51
N ALA A 280 18.65 15.17 -14.20
CA ALA A 280 19.32 14.28 -13.24
C ALA A 280 18.99 12.81 -13.52
N ALA A 281 17.72 12.48 -13.75
CA ALA A 281 17.31 11.13 -14.09
C ALA A 281 17.84 10.69 -15.47
N SER A 282 17.80 11.54 -16.48
CA SER A 282 18.37 11.27 -17.81
C SER A 282 19.85 10.90 -17.74
N VAL A 283 20.63 11.64 -16.95
CA VAL A 283 22.05 11.33 -16.69
C VAL A 283 22.19 10.01 -15.93
N ALA A 284 21.42 9.81 -14.87
CA ALA A 284 21.50 8.62 -14.02
C ALA A 284 21.18 7.34 -14.81
N TRP A 285 20.09 7.33 -15.58
CA TRP A 285 19.65 6.21 -16.41
C TRP A 285 20.37 6.11 -17.76
N GLN A 286 21.20 7.11 -18.10
CA GLN A 286 21.95 7.19 -19.36
C GLN A 286 21.06 7.17 -20.61
N VAL A 287 19.89 7.81 -20.52
CA VAL A 287 18.91 7.89 -21.62
C VAL A 287 18.69 9.36 -21.98
N PRO A 288 19.03 9.77 -23.22
CA PRO A 288 18.95 11.18 -23.61
C PRO A 288 17.50 11.65 -23.79
N VAL A 289 17.24 12.90 -23.41
CA VAL A 289 16.03 13.63 -23.86
C VAL A 289 16.27 14.11 -25.29
N LEU A 290 15.49 13.58 -26.22
CA LEU A 290 15.63 13.85 -27.66
C LEU A 290 14.96 15.16 -28.08
N GLY A 291 13.95 15.60 -27.33
CA GLY A 291 13.17 16.79 -27.61
C GLY A 291 11.91 16.83 -26.76
N GLY A 292 11.03 17.79 -27.01
CA GLY A 292 9.81 17.95 -26.23
C GLY A 292 9.06 19.24 -26.50
N HIS A 293 8.17 19.59 -25.57
CA HIS A 293 7.36 20.81 -25.60
C HIS A 293 7.28 21.46 -24.22
N THR A 294 7.46 22.78 -24.16
CA THR A 294 7.46 23.55 -22.91
C THR A 294 6.53 24.75 -22.99
N GLN A 295 5.64 24.86 -22.00
CA GLN A 295 4.71 25.97 -21.87
C GLN A 295 4.80 26.63 -20.47
N LEU A 296 4.98 27.94 -20.44
CA LEU A 296 5.10 28.74 -19.22
C LEU A 296 3.83 29.58 -18.99
N GLY A 297 3.45 29.76 -17.73
CA GLY A 297 2.27 30.55 -17.33
C GLY A 297 0.96 29.76 -17.39
N VAL A 298 1.03 28.43 -17.33
CA VAL A 298 -0.12 27.50 -17.36
C VAL A 298 -0.14 26.61 -16.10
N PRO A 299 -1.26 25.93 -15.79
CA PRO A 299 -1.28 24.94 -14.70
C PRO A 299 -0.16 23.90 -14.84
N ALA A 300 0.31 23.38 -13.70
CA ALA A 300 1.38 22.39 -13.68
C ALA A 300 0.94 21.09 -14.38
N ALA A 301 1.70 20.68 -15.38
CA ALA A 301 1.47 19.45 -16.13
C ALA A 301 2.82 18.87 -16.58
N LEU A 302 2.97 17.55 -16.48
CA LEU A 302 4.18 16.86 -16.89
C LEU A 302 3.80 15.50 -17.46
N ALA A 303 4.22 15.24 -18.69
CA ALA A 303 4.20 13.92 -19.30
C ALA A 303 5.54 13.65 -19.98
N VAL A 304 5.96 12.38 -19.97
CA VAL A 304 7.14 11.91 -20.69
C VAL A 304 6.75 10.70 -21.51
N THR A 305 7.27 10.64 -22.74
CA THR A 305 7.20 9.49 -23.63
C THR A 305 8.59 8.90 -23.77
N ALA A 306 8.75 7.61 -23.53
CA ALA A 306 10.00 6.91 -23.78
C ALA A 306 9.93 5.98 -24.99
N LEU A 307 11.07 5.91 -25.67
CA LEU A 307 11.29 5.08 -26.85
C LEU A 307 12.35 4.03 -26.52
N GLY A 308 11.98 2.76 -26.59
CA GLY A 308 12.87 1.62 -26.41
C GLY A 308 12.99 0.78 -27.66
N ARG A 309 13.97 -0.14 -27.69
CA ARG A 309 14.13 -1.11 -28.77
C ARG A 309 14.23 -2.55 -28.25
N THR A 310 13.51 -3.45 -28.92
CA THR A 310 13.64 -4.91 -28.80
C THR A 310 13.01 -5.57 -30.02
N THR A 311 13.58 -6.69 -30.47
CA THR A 311 12.99 -7.53 -31.52
C THR A 311 12.05 -8.59 -30.97
N ASP A 312 11.97 -8.72 -29.65
CA ASP A 312 11.20 -9.74 -28.94
C ASP A 312 10.64 -9.09 -27.66
N PRO A 313 9.53 -8.34 -27.75
CA PRO A 313 8.92 -7.71 -26.60
C PRO A 313 8.23 -8.74 -25.69
N VAL A 314 8.35 -8.56 -24.37
CA VAL A 314 7.69 -9.41 -23.37
C VAL A 314 6.28 -8.88 -23.10
N PRO A 315 5.21 -9.67 -23.29
CA PRO A 315 3.84 -9.24 -23.04
C PRO A 315 3.43 -9.39 -21.57
N ALA A 316 2.49 -8.60 -21.06
CA ALA A 316 1.87 -8.83 -19.75
C ALA A 316 0.96 -10.08 -19.71
N GLY A 317 0.41 -10.48 -20.86
CA GLY A 317 -0.56 -11.58 -20.96
C GLY A 317 0.01 -12.94 -21.39
N GLY A 318 1.33 -13.12 -21.47
CA GLY A 318 1.94 -14.33 -22.07
C GLY A 318 2.01 -15.57 -21.16
N ALA A 319 1.66 -15.44 -19.88
CA ALA A 319 1.70 -16.53 -18.89
C ALA A 319 0.31 -17.15 -18.63
N THR A 320 0.28 -18.35 -18.07
CA THR A 320 -0.93 -19.17 -17.88
C THR A 320 -1.13 -19.61 -16.43
N ALA A 321 -2.32 -20.09 -16.09
CA ALA A 321 -2.60 -20.60 -14.76
C ALA A 321 -1.63 -21.75 -14.38
N GLY A 322 -1.05 -21.68 -13.19
CA GLY A 322 0.01 -22.59 -12.72
C GLY A 322 1.41 -22.00 -12.83
N ASP A 323 1.64 -20.99 -13.67
CA ASP A 323 2.93 -20.32 -13.75
C ASP A 323 3.26 -19.60 -12.43
N ARG A 324 4.53 -19.67 -12.04
CA ARG A 324 5.06 -19.02 -10.84
C ARG A 324 5.13 -17.51 -11.04
N ILE A 325 4.79 -16.76 -9.99
CA ILE A 325 4.98 -15.31 -9.91
C ILE A 325 6.24 -15.01 -9.14
N ARG A 326 7.07 -14.15 -9.72
CA ARG A 326 8.28 -13.62 -9.10
C ARG A 326 8.20 -12.11 -8.99
N LEU A 327 8.48 -11.60 -7.79
CA LEU A 327 8.71 -10.18 -7.55
C LEU A 327 10.22 -9.96 -7.54
N THR A 328 10.70 -9.12 -8.46
CA THR A 328 12.07 -8.59 -8.45
C THR A 328 11.99 -7.13 -8.04
N ALA A 329 12.55 -6.77 -6.88
CA ALA A 329 12.45 -5.42 -6.34
C ALA A 329 13.79 -4.96 -5.78
N ASP A 330 14.06 -3.67 -5.91
CA ASP A 330 15.14 -3.02 -5.17
C ASP A 330 14.68 -2.72 -3.74
N LEU A 331 15.27 -3.41 -2.76
CA LEU A 331 14.91 -3.26 -1.36
C LEU A 331 15.75 -2.21 -0.63
N ASN A 332 16.77 -1.65 -1.29
CA ASN A 332 17.54 -0.53 -0.77
C ASN A 332 16.74 0.77 -0.88
N GLY A 333 17.20 1.79 -0.16
CA GLY A 333 16.59 3.12 -0.17
C GLY A 333 15.71 3.37 1.02
N GLY A 334 14.68 4.21 0.84
CA GLY A 334 13.83 4.64 1.93
C GLY A 334 12.52 5.28 1.48
N TRP A 335 11.63 5.52 2.44
CA TRP A 335 10.43 6.30 2.19
C TRP A 335 10.79 7.72 1.77
N ARG A 336 10.28 8.16 0.62
CA ARG A 336 10.49 9.53 0.14
C ARG A 336 9.87 10.52 1.14
N PRO A 337 10.61 11.56 1.58
CA PRO A 337 10.07 12.57 2.49
C PRO A 337 8.78 13.20 1.94
N GLY A 338 7.72 13.25 2.77
CA GLY A 338 6.40 13.73 2.35
C GLY A 338 5.51 12.70 1.65
N TYR A 339 6.05 11.51 1.35
CA TYR A 339 5.34 10.41 0.67
C TYR A 339 5.48 9.06 1.41
N THR A 340 5.73 9.09 2.72
CA THR A 340 5.86 7.89 3.55
C THR A 340 4.66 6.95 3.40
N GLY A 341 4.95 5.68 3.14
CA GLY A 341 3.96 4.64 2.87
C GLY A 341 3.35 4.66 1.46
N LYS A 342 3.75 5.62 0.60
CA LYS A 342 3.23 5.77 -0.76
C LYS A 342 4.30 5.70 -1.84
N GLN A 343 5.51 6.19 -1.57
CA GLN A 343 6.64 6.11 -2.50
C GLN A 343 7.92 5.72 -1.78
N TRP A 344 8.49 4.60 -2.22
CA TRP A 344 9.81 4.16 -1.84
C TRP A 344 10.80 4.64 -2.89
N ASP A 345 11.82 5.37 -2.46
CA ASP A 345 12.89 5.83 -3.34
C ASP A 345 14.08 4.88 -3.23
N SER A 346 14.16 3.96 -4.18
CA SER A 346 15.27 3.02 -4.32
C SER A 346 16.28 3.46 -5.40
N THR A 347 16.00 4.52 -6.16
CA THR A 347 16.71 4.79 -7.43
C THR A 347 17.55 6.07 -7.42
N SER A 348 17.17 7.10 -6.64
CA SER A 348 17.82 8.41 -6.74
C SER A 348 19.28 8.46 -6.28
N ALA A 349 19.68 7.51 -5.43
CA ALA A 349 21.03 7.39 -4.92
C ALA A 349 21.85 6.26 -5.57
N ARG A 350 21.27 5.54 -6.55
CA ARG A 350 21.93 4.42 -7.23
C ARG A 350 22.96 4.90 -8.24
N SER A 351 23.97 4.07 -8.51
CA SER A 351 24.91 4.30 -9.60
C SER A 351 24.23 4.06 -10.96
N SER A 352 24.69 4.76 -12.00
CA SER A 352 24.19 4.53 -13.37
C SER A 352 24.38 3.09 -13.83
N ALA A 353 25.45 2.41 -13.39
CA ALA A 353 25.70 1.02 -13.74
C ALA A 353 24.63 0.09 -13.13
N ASP A 354 24.27 0.31 -11.86
CA ASP A 354 23.21 -0.47 -11.21
C ASP A 354 21.85 -0.23 -11.86
N LEU A 355 21.52 1.04 -12.14
CA LEU A 355 20.27 1.41 -12.80
C LEU A 355 20.17 0.77 -14.20
N ALA A 356 21.24 0.81 -14.99
CA ALA A 356 21.28 0.15 -16.30
C ALA A 356 21.14 -1.39 -16.19
N ALA A 357 21.78 -2.00 -15.19
CA ALA A 357 21.65 -3.44 -14.93
C ALA A 357 20.21 -3.81 -14.54
N MET A 358 19.59 -3.04 -13.63
CA MET A 358 18.20 -3.19 -13.23
C MET A 358 17.25 -3.08 -14.42
N ALA A 359 17.42 -2.05 -15.27
CA ALA A 359 16.60 -1.85 -16.46
C ALA A 359 16.68 -3.02 -17.47
N GLY A 360 17.77 -3.78 -17.47
CA GLY A 360 17.99 -4.93 -18.36
C GLY A 360 17.48 -6.28 -17.85
N LEU A 361 16.99 -6.37 -16.62
CA LEU A 361 16.70 -7.67 -15.96
C LEU A 361 15.65 -8.51 -16.69
N VAL A 362 14.55 -7.90 -17.14
CA VAL A 362 13.48 -8.62 -17.86
C VAL A 362 13.97 -9.10 -19.22
N ALA A 363 14.72 -8.25 -19.95
CA ALA A 363 15.31 -8.61 -21.24
C ALA A 363 16.30 -9.78 -21.13
N ALA A 364 17.01 -9.89 -20.00
CA ALA A 364 17.95 -10.97 -19.72
C ALA A 364 17.24 -12.27 -19.30
N THR A 365 16.20 -12.17 -18.46
CA THR A 365 15.51 -13.34 -17.89
C THR A 365 14.43 -13.93 -18.80
N ARG A 366 13.88 -13.14 -19.73
CA ARG A 366 12.89 -13.57 -20.73
C ARG A 366 11.72 -14.36 -20.12
N PRO A 367 11.00 -13.79 -19.14
CA PRO A 367 9.81 -14.44 -18.60
C PRO A 367 8.71 -14.53 -19.65
N ARG A 368 7.69 -15.36 -19.39
CA ARG A 368 6.51 -15.45 -20.27
C ARG A 368 5.64 -14.20 -20.18
N ALA A 369 5.59 -13.59 -18.99
CA ALA A 369 4.98 -12.29 -18.80
C ALA A 369 5.74 -11.41 -17.83
N ALA A 370 5.58 -10.09 -17.99
CA ALA A 370 6.16 -9.10 -17.12
C ALA A 370 5.22 -7.90 -16.96
N LYS A 371 5.30 -7.23 -15.80
CA LYS A 371 4.68 -5.93 -15.57
C LYS A 371 5.46 -5.12 -14.56
N ASP A 372 5.60 -3.83 -14.80
CA ASP A 372 6.17 -2.87 -13.85
C ASP A 372 5.25 -2.68 -12.62
N VAL A 373 5.81 -2.51 -11.42
CA VAL A 373 4.99 -2.23 -10.23
C VAL A 373 4.67 -0.74 -10.15
N SER A 374 3.52 -0.37 -10.70
CA SER A 374 3.00 1.01 -10.73
C SER A 374 2.35 1.47 -9.40
N MET A 375 1.71 2.65 -9.43
CA MET A 375 0.96 3.26 -8.31
C MET A 375 -0.18 2.41 -7.73
N ALA A 376 -0.61 1.34 -8.42
CA ALA A 376 -1.56 0.36 -7.87
C ALA A 376 -0.91 -0.59 -6.83
N GLY A 377 0.41 -0.46 -6.61
CA GLY A 377 1.20 -1.32 -5.75
C GLY A 377 1.39 -2.71 -6.32
N VAL A 378 2.07 -3.57 -5.55
CA VAL A 378 2.36 -4.96 -5.93
C VAL A 378 1.07 -5.73 -6.20
N VAL A 379 0.08 -5.62 -5.32
CA VAL A 379 -1.18 -6.39 -5.43
C VAL A 379 -2.03 -5.93 -6.60
N GLY A 380 -2.17 -4.61 -6.79
CA GLY A 380 -2.91 -4.06 -7.92
C GLY A 380 -2.25 -4.42 -9.25
N THR A 381 -0.92 -4.32 -9.31
CA THR A 381 -0.15 -4.70 -10.51
C THR A 381 -0.24 -6.18 -10.83
N LEU A 382 -0.16 -7.05 -9.82
CA LEU A 382 -0.38 -8.49 -10.01
C LEU A 382 -1.77 -8.76 -10.59
N GLY A 383 -2.78 -8.03 -10.14
CA GLY A 383 -4.12 -8.14 -10.71
C GLY A 383 -4.20 -7.66 -12.16
N MET A 384 -3.45 -6.62 -12.55
CA MET A 384 -3.36 -6.17 -13.95
C MET A 384 -2.65 -7.21 -14.83
N LEU A 385 -1.53 -7.79 -14.37
CA LEU A 385 -0.82 -8.87 -15.08
C LEU A 385 -1.75 -10.09 -15.26
N ALA A 386 -2.44 -10.50 -14.20
CA ALA A 386 -3.38 -11.61 -14.27
C ALA A 386 -4.57 -11.32 -15.21
N GLU A 387 -5.12 -10.11 -15.18
CA GLU A 387 -6.18 -9.66 -16.09
C GLU A 387 -5.75 -9.72 -17.56
N ALA A 388 -4.55 -9.24 -17.88
CA ALA A 388 -3.99 -9.28 -19.23
C ALA A 388 -3.87 -10.71 -19.77
N GLY A 389 -3.52 -11.67 -18.91
CA GLY A 389 -3.48 -13.09 -19.25
C GLY A 389 -4.83 -13.83 -19.17
N GLY A 390 -5.92 -13.17 -18.77
CA GLY A 390 -7.22 -13.82 -18.56
C GLY A 390 -7.24 -14.82 -17.40
N THR A 391 -6.40 -14.61 -16.39
CA THR A 391 -6.23 -15.46 -15.21
C THR A 391 -6.60 -14.71 -13.92
N GLY A 392 -6.42 -15.34 -12.76
CA GLY A 392 -6.21 -14.63 -11.50
C GLY A 392 -4.88 -15.01 -10.87
N ALA A 393 -4.62 -14.56 -9.65
CA ALA A 393 -3.36 -14.84 -8.96
C ALA A 393 -3.55 -15.12 -7.47
N GLU A 394 -2.59 -15.85 -6.91
CA GLU A 394 -2.40 -16.00 -5.47
C GLU A 394 -0.97 -15.57 -5.11
N LEU A 395 -0.86 -14.70 -4.11
CA LEU A 395 0.39 -14.21 -3.53
C LEU A 395 0.61 -14.89 -2.17
N ASP A 396 1.77 -15.51 -1.98
CA ASP A 396 2.21 -16.06 -0.70
C ASP A 396 2.83 -14.96 0.16
N MET A 397 2.11 -14.56 1.20
CA MET A 397 2.50 -13.44 2.07
C MET A 397 3.84 -13.69 2.79
N SER A 398 4.24 -14.95 2.99
CA SER A 398 5.49 -15.30 3.65
C SER A 398 6.72 -15.20 2.73
N ALA A 399 6.49 -15.18 1.41
CA ALA A 399 7.54 -15.18 0.40
C ALA A 399 7.74 -13.82 -0.29
N VAL A 400 6.92 -12.80 0.03
CA VAL A 400 7.07 -11.45 -0.53
C VAL A 400 8.34 -10.79 0.00
N PRO A 401 9.33 -10.45 -0.85
CA PRO A 401 10.49 -9.70 -0.44
C PRO A 401 10.08 -8.26 -0.10
N ARG A 402 10.61 -7.71 1.00
CA ARG A 402 10.32 -6.33 1.44
C ARG A 402 11.52 -5.68 2.13
N PRO A 403 11.65 -4.35 2.08
CA PRO A 403 12.62 -3.64 2.90
C PRO A 403 12.34 -3.88 4.40
N PRO A 404 13.36 -4.08 5.25
CA PRO A 404 13.15 -4.26 6.70
C PRO A 404 12.37 -3.12 7.36
N ALA A 405 12.59 -1.88 6.88
CA ALA A 405 11.95 -0.67 7.39
C ALA A 405 10.51 -0.43 6.89
N ALA A 406 10.00 -1.27 5.98
CA ALA A 406 8.66 -1.12 5.40
C ALA A 406 7.67 -2.12 6.02
N ASN A 407 6.58 -1.61 6.59
CA ASN A 407 5.45 -2.45 6.97
C ASN A 407 4.82 -3.10 5.72
N MET A 408 4.27 -4.31 5.88
CA MET A 408 3.78 -5.10 4.75
C MET A 408 2.67 -4.41 3.95
N GLY A 409 1.67 -3.82 4.61
CA GLY A 409 0.59 -3.12 3.91
C GLY A 409 1.10 -1.97 3.04
N PRO A 410 1.81 -0.97 3.61
CA PRO A 410 2.40 0.12 2.85
C PRO A 410 3.29 -0.36 1.69
N TRP A 411 4.11 -1.40 1.90
CA TRP A 411 4.94 -1.98 0.84
C TRP A 411 4.12 -2.54 -0.33
N LEU A 412 3.05 -3.27 -0.04
CA LEU A 412 2.18 -3.84 -1.08
C LEU A 412 1.32 -2.80 -1.80
N THR A 413 1.21 -1.57 -1.28
CA THR A 413 0.38 -0.49 -1.82
C THR A 413 1.17 0.71 -2.36
N CYS A 414 2.47 0.80 -2.10
CA CYS A 414 3.30 1.92 -2.56
C CYS A 414 3.81 1.73 -3.98
N PHE A 415 4.27 2.82 -4.59
CA PHE A 415 5.20 2.77 -5.71
C PHE A 415 6.61 2.48 -5.18
N PRO A 416 7.26 1.37 -5.58
CA PRO A 416 8.50 0.89 -4.95
C PRO A 416 9.79 1.51 -5.51
N GLY A 417 9.71 2.43 -6.46
CA GLY A 417 10.88 2.94 -7.19
C GLY A 417 11.22 2.01 -8.36
N PHE A 418 11.84 0.87 -8.07
CA PHE A 418 12.05 -0.21 -9.04
C PHE A 418 11.52 -1.54 -8.50
N ALA A 419 10.48 -2.07 -9.15
CA ALA A 419 10.10 -3.46 -9.01
C ALA A 419 9.36 -3.98 -10.24
N MET A 420 9.52 -5.27 -10.52
CA MET A 420 8.93 -5.99 -11.64
C MET A 420 8.21 -7.24 -11.13
N LEU A 421 6.98 -7.44 -11.57
CA LEU A 421 6.29 -8.71 -11.45
C LEU A 421 6.49 -9.48 -12.75
N THR A 422 6.93 -10.73 -12.63
CA THR A 422 7.18 -11.59 -13.79
C THR A 422 6.57 -12.96 -13.56
N ALA A 423 6.16 -13.62 -14.64
CA ALA A 423 5.48 -14.91 -14.59
C ALA A 423 6.08 -15.94 -15.57
N GLY A 424 6.06 -17.20 -15.16
CA GLY A 424 6.54 -18.34 -15.95
C GLY A 424 7.99 -18.69 -15.67
N GLU A 425 8.61 -19.41 -16.61
CA GLU A 425 10.02 -19.79 -16.52
C GLU A 425 10.93 -18.58 -16.74
N HIS A 426 11.98 -18.46 -15.92
CA HIS A 426 13.03 -17.47 -16.09
C HIS A 426 14.32 -18.15 -16.50
N ARG A 427 15.00 -17.57 -17.48
CA ARG A 427 16.43 -17.85 -17.67
C ARG A 427 17.20 -17.36 -16.46
N SER A 428 18.29 -18.02 -16.12
CA SER A 428 19.17 -17.57 -15.04
C SER A 428 19.61 -16.12 -15.31
N PRO A 429 19.27 -15.15 -14.45
CA PRO A 429 19.76 -13.80 -14.62
C PRO A 429 21.29 -13.79 -14.40
N ALA A 430 21.92 -12.73 -14.90
CA ALA A 430 23.23 -12.32 -14.38
C ALA A 430 23.14 -12.01 -12.87
N GLU A 431 24.28 -11.85 -12.22
CA GLU A 431 24.36 -11.39 -10.84
C GLU A 431 23.49 -10.14 -10.63
N LEU A 432 22.61 -10.17 -9.63
CA LEU A 432 21.73 -9.04 -9.31
C LEU A 432 22.55 -7.94 -8.61
N PRO A 433 22.30 -6.64 -8.91
CA PRO A 433 22.90 -5.56 -8.14
C PRO A 433 22.60 -5.68 -6.64
N ASP A 434 23.52 -5.20 -5.81
CA ASP A 434 23.37 -5.29 -4.35
C ASP A 434 22.04 -4.68 -3.88
N GLY A 435 21.35 -5.37 -2.96
CA GLY A 435 20.01 -5.02 -2.47
C GLY A 435 18.84 -5.25 -3.43
N VAL A 436 19.08 -5.66 -4.68
CA VAL A 436 18.02 -6.13 -5.59
C VAL A 436 17.73 -7.59 -5.29
N VAL A 437 16.47 -7.88 -4.96
CA VAL A 437 16.04 -9.23 -4.59
C VAL A 437 14.99 -9.72 -5.56
N ALA A 438 15.16 -10.95 -6.04
CA ALA A 438 14.18 -11.66 -6.85
C ALA A 438 13.68 -12.89 -6.08
N ALA A 439 12.38 -12.96 -5.81
CA ALA A 439 11.78 -14.06 -5.06
C ALA A 439 10.48 -14.54 -5.70
N ASP A 440 10.34 -15.86 -5.82
CA ASP A 440 9.07 -16.47 -6.19
C ASP A 440 8.09 -16.33 -5.03
N CYS A 441 7.06 -15.51 -5.23
CA CYS A 441 6.14 -15.10 -4.18
C CYS A 441 4.68 -15.45 -4.49
N GLY A 442 4.40 -16.23 -5.53
CA GLY A 442 3.03 -16.59 -5.86
C GLY A 442 2.88 -17.47 -7.10
N SER A 443 1.65 -17.55 -7.60
CA SER A 443 1.32 -18.25 -8.84
C SER A 443 0.07 -17.68 -9.50
N LEU A 444 -0.01 -17.80 -10.83
CA LEU A 444 -1.24 -17.58 -11.56
C LEU A 444 -2.22 -18.75 -11.32
N THR A 445 -3.51 -18.44 -11.42
CA THR A 445 -4.61 -19.34 -11.06
C THR A 445 -5.77 -19.18 -12.04
N ALA A 446 -6.64 -20.19 -12.14
CA ALA A 446 -7.78 -20.13 -13.07
C ALA A 446 -8.89 -19.17 -12.60
N ALA A 447 -9.08 -19.00 -11.29
CA ALA A 447 -10.12 -18.14 -10.74
C ALA A 447 -9.69 -16.67 -10.83
N PRO A 448 -10.48 -15.76 -11.42
CA PRO A 448 -10.14 -14.34 -11.50
C PRO A 448 -9.86 -13.68 -10.16
N GLY A 449 -9.20 -12.53 -10.21
CA GLY A 449 -8.87 -11.72 -9.05
C GLY A 449 -7.55 -12.11 -8.36
N VAL A 450 -7.23 -11.42 -7.27
CA VAL A 450 -5.99 -11.61 -6.50
C VAL A 450 -6.31 -12.04 -5.08
N ARG A 451 -5.64 -13.11 -4.65
CA ARG A 451 -5.74 -13.71 -3.33
C ARG A 451 -4.42 -13.63 -2.59
N LEU A 452 -4.48 -13.50 -1.27
CA LEU A 452 -3.33 -13.53 -0.37
C LEU A 452 -3.39 -14.82 0.45
N ARG A 453 -2.39 -15.68 0.31
CA ARG A 453 -2.22 -16.89 1.10
C ARG A 453 -1.38 -16.58 2.33
N TRP A 454 -1.92 -16.90 3.50
CA TRP A 454 -1.29 -16.68 4.80
C TRP A 454 -0.59 -17.95 5.30
N PRO A 455 0.38 -17.83 6.23
CA PRO A 455 1.12 -18.99 6.74
C PRO A 455 0.26 -20.07 7.41
N ASP A 456 -0.93 -19.73 7.90
CA ASP A 456 -1.89 -20.67 8.49
C ASP A 456 -2.74 -21.41 7.45
N GLY A 457 -2.43 -21.25 6.16
CA GLY A 457 -3.16 -21.85 5.04
C GLY A 457 -4.47 -21.14 4.69
N VAL A 458 -4.84 -20.09 5.42
CA VAL A 458 -6.03 -19.29 5.09
C VAL A 458 -5.71 -18.39 3.90
N THR A 459 -6.69 -18.24 3.00
CA THR A 459 -6.61 -17.31 1.88
C THR A 459 -7.61 -16.18 2.05
N THR A 460 -7.18 -14.93 1.81
CA THR A 460 -8.04 -13.74 1.79
C THR A 460 -8.11 -13.14 0.40
N THR A 461 -9.27 -12.62 0.01
CA THR A 461 -9.42 -11.94 -1.29
C THR A 461 -8.98 -10.49 -1.18
N ALA A 462 -7.97 -10.10 -1.97
CA ALA A 462 -7.55 -8.71 -2.09
C ALA A 462 -8.33 -7.97 -3.19
N LEU A 463 -8.48 -8.61 -4.36
CA LEU A 463 -9.20 -8.07 -5.51
C LEU A 463 -10.10 -9.16 -6.08
N ALA A 464 -11.41 -8.92 -6.15
CA ALA A 464 -12.39 -9.92 -6.63
C ALA A 464 -12.68 -9.79 -8.13
N SER A 465 -12.36 -8.65 -8.73
CA SER A 465 -12.66 -8.29 -10.11
C SER A 465 -11.38 -7.92 -10.87
N PRO A 466 -11.45 -7.83 -12.21
CA PRO A 466 -10.42 -7.16 -13.01
C PRO A 466 -10.06 -5.78 -12.45
N VAL A 467 -8.79 -5.41 -12.59
CA VAL A 467 -8.23 -4.19 -11.98
C VAL A 467 -8.47 -2.98 -12.87
N THR A 468 -8.28 -3.13 -14.19
CA THR A 468 -8.43 -2.06 -15.17
C THR A 468 -9.77 -2.13 -15.90
N GLY A 469 -10.28 -3.35 -16.14
CA GLY A 469 -11.44 -3.59 -17.00
C GLY A 469 -11.14 -3.52 -18.49
N ILE A 470 -9.87 -3.39 -18.89
CA ILE A 470 -9.44 -3.44 -20.30
C ILE A 470 -9.62 -4.87 -20.82
N GLY A 471 -9.44 -5.87 -19.96
CA GLY A 471 -9.54 -7.29 -20.31
C GLY A 471 -8.25 -7.86 -20.91
N PRO A 472 -8.31 -9.10 -21.40
CA PRO A 472 -7.13 -9.79 -21.94
C PRO A 472 -6.47 -9.05 -23.11
N ALA A 473 -5.16 -9.20 -23.17
CA ALA A 473 -4.26 -8.55 -24.12
C ALA A 473 -4.36 -9.10 -25.55
#